data_AF-A0A8T7D9R7-F1
#
_entry.id   AF-A0A8T7D9R7-F1
#
_cell.length_a   1.000
_cell.length_b   1.000
_cell.length_c   1.000
_cell.angle_alpha   90.00
_cell.angle_beta   90.00
_cell.angle_gamma   90.00
#
_symmetry.space_group_name_H-M   'P 1'
#
loop_
_entity.id
_entity.type
_entity.pdbx_description
1 polymer ?
#
loop_
_entity_poly.entity_id
_entity_poly.type
_entity_poly.pdbx_seq_one_letter_code
_entity_poly.pdbx_strand_id
1 'polypeptide(L)' 'MQTIEFESEIHQGMIKLPDDYRHWSERTVRVILLENGPPPATGKKRRRPHPGIAGKGKTLGDLVVPVVDGTDWECLK' A
#
# COMPACT_ATOMS: atom_id res chain seq x y z
N MET A 1 18.96 -9.22 -17.67
CA MET A 1 19.31 -7.92 -17.06
C MET A 1 19.72 -8.18 -15.63
N GLN A 2 20.91 -7.76 -15.23
CA GLN A 2 21.41 -7.96 -13.87
C GLN A 2 21.07 -6.71 -13.06
N THR A 3 20.33 -6.88 -11.97
CA THR A 3 19.99 -5.79 -11.04
C THR A 3 21.18 -5.59 -10.10
N ILE A 4 21.51 -4.33 -9.83
CA ILE A 4 22.59 -3.95 -8.91
C ILE A 4 21.93 -3.31 -7.69
N GLU A 5 22.22 -3.86 -6.52
CA GLU A 5 21.76 -3.35 -5.23
C GLU A 5 22.98 -2.86 -4.44
N PHE A 6 22.91 -1.64 -3.92
CA PHE A 6 23.96 -1.04 -3.11
C PHE A 6 23.37 0.04 -2.20
N GLU A 7 24.06 0.31 -1.10
CA GLU A 7 23.75 1.43 -0.21
C GLU A 7 24.68 2.60 -0.50
N SER A 8 24.13 3.82 -0.51
CA SER A 8 24.89 5.05 -0.74
C SER A 8 24.14 6.24 -0.17
N GLU A 9 24.87 7.28 0.21
CA GLU A 9 24.31 8.54 0.66
C GLU A 9 24.13 9.51 -0.51
N ILE A 10 23.05 10.29 -0.46
CA ILE A 10 22.81 11.35 -1.43
C ILE A 10 23.46 12.64 -0.93
N HIS A 11 24.47 13.14 -1.64
CA HIS A 11 25.12 14.42 -1.34
C HIS A 11 24.85 15.42 -2.46
N GLN A 12 24.26 16.57 -2.14
CA GLN A 12 23.92 17.63 -3.10
C GLN A 12 23.09 17.12 -4.31
N GLY A 13 22.19 16.17 -4.07
CA GLY A 13 21.36 15.55 -5.12
C GLY A 13 22.12 14.55 -6.02
N MET A 14 23.39 14.28 -5.74
CA MET A 14 24.19 13.27 -6.45
C MET A 14 24.26 11.98 -5.65
N ILE A 15 24.09 10.85 -6.34
CA ILE A 15 24.26 9.51 -5.80
C ILE A 15 25.58 8.97 -6.33
N LYS A 16 26.49 8.59 -5.43
CA LYS A 16 27.75 7.97 -5.82
C LYS A 16 27.52 6.49 -6.12
N LEU A 17 27.83 6.07 -7.35
CA LEU A 17 27.83 4.65 -7.73
C LEU A 17 29.03 3.91 -7.11
N PRO A 18 28.93 2.59 -6.88
CA PRO A 18 30.06 1.79 -6.45
C PRO A 18 31.21 1.84 -7.47
N ASP A 19 32.43 1.69 -6.98
CA ASP A 19 33.65 1.88 -7.78
C ASP A 19 33.74 0.91 -8.99
N ASP A 20 33.18 -0.30 -8.84
CA ASP A 20 33.10 -1.31 -9.90
C ASP A 20 32.35 -0.81 -11.15
N TYR A 21 31.49 0.20 -11.00
CA TYR A 21 30.68 0.77 -12.08
C TYR A 21 31.16 2.13 -12.58
N ARG A 22 32.36 2.60 -12.19
CA ARG A 22 32.93 3.87 -12.71
C ARG A 22 33.03 3.92 -14.23
N HIS A 23 33.17 2.76 -14.87
CA HIS A 23 33.21 2.62 -16.32
C HIS A 23 31.87 2.97 -17.01
N TRP A 24 30.80 3.26 -16.26
CA TRP A 24 29.49 3.68 -16.77
C TRP A 24 29.32 5.20 -16.86
N SER A 25 30.42 5.96 -16.92
CA SER A 25 30.43 7.43 -16.91
C SER A 25 29.56 8.10 -17.99
N GLU A 26 29.28 7.41 -19.10
CA GLU A 26 28.47 7.94 -20.23
C GLU A 26 27.17 7.13 -20.47
N ARG A 27 26.67 6.40 -19.46
CA ARG A 27 25.46 5.58 -19.61
C ARG A 27 24.24 6.21 -18.93
N THR A 28 23.10 6.16 -19.60
CA THR A 28 21.81 6.46 -18.98
C THR A 28 21.34 5.27 -18.15
N VAL A 29 21.05 5.50 -16.87
CA VAL A 29 20.55 4.49 -15.94
C VAL A 29 19.21 4.91 -15.34
N ARG A 30 18.37 3.93 -15.00
CA ARG A 30 17.17 4.14 -14.17
C ARG A 30 17.49 3.66 -12.76
N VAL A 31 17.21 4.48 -11.77
CA VAL A 31 17.51 4.20 -10.36
C VAL A 31 16.19 4.10 -9.59
N ILE A 32 16.08 3.08 -8.74
CA ILE A 32 15.01 2.94 -7.76
C ILE A 32 15.62 3.28 -6.41
N LEU A 33 15.02 4.21 -5.68
CA LEU A 33 15.50 4.67 -4.38
C LEU A 33 14.57 4.12 -3.29
N LEU A 34 15.17 3.53 -2.27
CA LEU A 34 14.49 3.20 -1.03
C LEU A 34 14.93 4.22 0.03
N GLU A 35 14.00 5.05 0.48
CA GLU A 35 14.26 6.00 1.56
C GLU A 35 14.15 5.28 2.91
N ASN A 36 15.27 5.13 3.60
CA ASN A 36 15.32 4.62 4.98
C ASN A 36 15.04 5.77 5.96
N GLY A 37 13.77 6.16 6.06
CA GLY A 37 13.28 7.18 6.98
C GLY A 37 11.98 6.75 7.67
N PRO A 38 11.57 7.46 8.74
CA PRO A 38 10.22 7.27 9.26
C PRO A 38 9.22 7.49 8.12
N PRO A 39 8.19 6.65 7.99
CA PRO A 39 7.21 6.81 6.92
C PRO A 39 6.64 8.23 6.97
N PRO A 40 6.44 8.90 5.81
CA PRO A 40 5.93 10.25 5.80
C PRO A 40 4.63 10.29 6.61
N ALA A 41 4.47 11.34 7.43
CA ALA A 41 3.31 11.58 8.29
C ALA A 41 2.01 11.87 7.50
N THR A 42 1.91 11.37 6.27
CA THR A 42 0.67 11.32 5.52
C THR A 42 -0.23 10.30 6.22
N GLY A 43 -1.09 10.79 7.12
CA GLY A 43 -2.17 10.00 7.67
C GLY A 43 -2.84 9.25 6.52
N LYS A 44 -2.82 7.91 6.58
CA LYS A 44 -3.30 7.04 5.49
C LYS A 44 -4.65 7.58 5.02
N LYS A 45 -4.70 8.08 3.77
CA LYS A 45 -5.95 8.58 3.19
C LYS A 45 -6.95 7.43 3.23
N ARG A 46 -7.92 7.52 4.17
CA ARG A 46 -8.90 6.46 4.39
C ARG A 46 -9.62 6.25 3.06
N ARG A 47 -9.51 5.04 2.49
CA ARG A 47 -10.19 4.71 1.23
C ARG A 47 -11.68 4.89 1.47
N ARG A 48 -12.35 5.64 0.60
CA ARG A 48 -13.81 5.74 0.57
C ARG A 48 -14.31 4.84 -0.56
N PRO A 49 -15.37 4.05 -0.35
CA PRO A 49 -15.99 3.30 -1.42
C PRO A 49 -16.49 4.25 -2.52
N HIS A 50 -16.51 3.78 -3.77
CA HIS A 50 -17.05 4.55 -4.88
C HIS A 50 -18.53 4.90 -4.62
N PRO A 51 -19.03 6.10 -4.95
CA PRO A 51 -20.42 6.48 -4.68
C PRO A 51 -21.45 5.49 -5.23
N GLY A 52 -21.16 4.88 -6.39
CA GLY A 52 -22.03 3.88 -7.02
C GLY A 52 -22.20 2.55 -6.27
N ILE A 53 -21.39 2.29 -5.23
CA ILE A 53 -21.52 1.11 -4.35
C ILE A 53 -21.88 1.48 -2.91
N ALA A 54 -21.98 2.78 -2.59
CA ALA A 54 -22.39 3.23 -1.27
C ALA A 54 -23.80 2.71 -0.96
N GLY A 55 -23.96 2.06 0.19
CA GLY A 55 -25.24 1.47 0.61
C GLY A 55 -25.66 0.20 -0.14
N LYS A 56 -24.84 -0.32 -1.07
CA LYS A 56 -25.14 -1.56 -1.80
C LYS A 56 -24.52 -2.81 -1.18
N GLY A 57 -23.60 -2.64 -0.23
CA GLY A 57 -23.03 -3.77 0.50
C GLY A 57 -24.08 -4.39 1.41
N LYS A 58 -24.33 -5.68 1.24
CA LYS A 58 -25.08 -6.50 2.19
C LYS A 58 -24.08 -7.32 3.01
N THR A 59 -24.25 -7.34 4.32
CA THR A 59 -23.49 -8.24 5.19
C THR A 59 -24.04 -9.67 5.06
N LEU A 60 -23.27 -10.68 5.46
CA LEU A 60 -23.75 -12.06 5.47
C LEU A 60 -25.02 -12.22 6.32
N GLY A 61 -25.14 -11.46 7.41
CA GLY A 61 -26.35 -11.41 8.23
C GLY A 61 -27.57 -10.78 7.53
N ASP A 62 -27.37 -9.91 6.55
CA ASP A 62 -28.46 -9.36 5.73
C ASP A 62 -28.91 -10.34 4.63
N LEU A 63 -28.05 -11.30 4.27
CA LEU A 63 -28.29 -12.30 3.23
C LEU A 63 -28.88 -13.59 3.80
N VAL A 64 -28.50 -13.92 5.03
CA VAL A 64 -29.01 -15.07 5.76
C VAL A 64 -30.10 -14.55 6.69
N VAL A 65 -31.35 -14.67 6.25
CA VAL A 65 -32.50 -14.54 7.17
C VAL A 65 -32.22 -15.47 8.36
N PRO A 66 -32.45 -15.04 9.62
CA PRO A 66 -32.31 -15.94 10.76
C PRO A 66 -33.04 -17.24 10.44
N VAL A 67 -32.37 -18.38 10.62
CA VAL A 67 -32.98 -19.72 10.44
C VAL A 67 -34.15 -19.94 11.41
N VAL A 68 -34.30 -19.03 12.38
CA VAL A 68 -35.18 -19.09 13.52
C VAL A 68 -36.20 -17.96 13.39
N ASP A 69 -37.47 -18.26 13.62
CA ASP A 69 -38.58 -17.34 13.41
C ASP A 69 -38.53 -16.18 14.41
N GLY A 70 -39.13 -15.03 14.06
CA GLY A 70 -39.17 -13.85 14.92
C GLY A 70 -39.78 -14.11 16.31
N THR A 71 -40.69 -15.08 16.40
CA THR A 71 -41.36 -15.52 17.63
C THR A 71 -40.38 -16.10 18.66
N ASP A 72 -39.31 -16.75 18.22
CA ASP A 72 -38.34 -17.38 19.11
C ASP A 72 -37.44 -16.34 19.82
N TRP A 73 -37.40 -15.11 19.28
CA TRP A 73 -36.68 -13.99 19.89
C TRP A 73 -37.49 -13.22 20.95
N GLU A 74 -38.78 -13.55 21.16
CA GLU A 74 -39.63 -12.91 22.20
C GLU A 74 -39.10 -13.14 23.62
N CYS A 75 -38.32 -14.20 23.85
CA CYS A 75 -37.69 -14.46 25.15
C CYS A 75 -36.60 -13.45 25.57
N LEU A 76 -36.16 -12.58 24.65
CA LEU A 76 -35.15 -11.54 24.90
C LEU A 76 -35.74 -10.11 25.01
N LYS A 77 -37.07 -9.97 24.97
CA LYS A 77 -37.77 -8.71 25.26
C LYS A 77 -38.25 -8.68 26.72
#